data_AF-A0A5E7ZZB3-F1
#
_entry.id   AF-A0A5E7ZZB3-F1
#
_cell.length_a   1.000
_cell.length_b   1.000
_cell.length_c   1.000
_cell.angle_alpha   90.00
_cell.angle_beta   90.00
_cell.angle_gamma   90.00
#
_symmetry.space_group_name_H-M   'P 1'
#
loop_
_entity.id
_entity.type
_entity.pdbx_description
1 polymer ?
#
loop_
_entity_poly.entity_id
_entity_poly.type
_entity_poly.pdbx_seq_one_letter_code
_entity_poly.pdbx_strand_id
1 'polypeptide(L)' 'MSKDEFDADAIAESMLAYLGLPDEPAYRPGIVAHLVAARGIAAGLLALPLEDEAEPAPVFKP' A
#
# COMPACT_ATOMS: atom_id res chain seq x y z
N MET A 1 4.66 18.71 8.96
CA MET A 1 4.30 17.45 8.28
C MET A 1 4.89 16.34 9.10
N SER A 2 4.07 15.57 9.83
CA SER A 2 4.57 14.41 10.58
C SER A 2 5.28 13.50 9.59
N LYS A 3 6.52 13.17 9.89
CA LYS A 3 7.34 12.28 9.08
C LYS A 3 6.89 10.88 9.50
N ASP A 4 5.69 10.48 9.09
CA ASP A 4 5.23 9.11 9.31
C ASP A 4 6.10 8.23 8.44
N GLU A 5 7.17 7.75 9.07
CA GLU A 5 8.11 6.82 8.50
C GLU A 5 7.33 5.56 8.14
N PHE A 6 7.55 5.06 6.92
CA PHE A 6 6.90 3.85 6.50
C PHE A 6 7.38 2.68 7.37
N ASP A 7 6.45 2.15 8.15
CA ASP A 7 6.64 0.97 8.99
C ASP A 7 5.82 -0.19 8.40
N ALA A 8 6.51 -1.09 7.71
CA ALA A 8 5.87 -2.24 7.07
C ALA A 8 5.28 -3.24 8.08
N ASP A 9 5.88 -3.35 9.26
CA ASP A 9 5.43 -4.27 10.30
C ASP A 9 4.13 -3.76 10.94
N ALA A 10 4.07 -2.47 11.29
CA ALA A 10 2.87 -1.83 11.82
C ALA A 10 1.71 -1.85 10.79
N ILE A 11 2.01 -1.66 9.51
CA ILE A 11 1.02 -1.80 8.43
C ILE A 11 0.52 -3.25 8.34
N ALA A 12 1.42 -4.23 8.36
CA ALA A 12 1.02 -5.64 8.31
C ALA A 12 0.13 -6.02 9.49
N GLU A 13 0.50 -5.63 10.71
CA GLU A 13 -0.28 -5.89 11.93
C GLU A 13 -1.69 -5.29 11.85
N SER A 14 -1.79 -3.99 11.53
CA SER A 14 -3.09 -3.31 11.44
C SER A 14 -3.98 -3.85 10.31
N MET A 15 -3.40 -4.17 9.15
CA MET A 15 -4.16 -4.61 7.98
C MET A 15 -4.60 -6.07 8.07
N LEU A 16 -3.80 -6.97 8.66
CA LEU A 16 -4.22 -8.35 8.88
C LEU A 16 -5.48 -8.40 9.76
N ALA A 17 -5.49 -7.64 10.86
CA ALA A 17 -6.66 -7.53 11.74
C ALA A 17 -7.87 -6.90 11.02
N TYR A 18 -7.65 -5.79 10.30
CA TYR A 18 -8.73 -5.08 9.59
C TYR A 18 -9.38 -5.95 8.49
N LEU A 19 -8.58 -6.72 7.76
CA LEU A 19 -9.05 -7.58 6.67
C LEU A 19 -9.55 -8.95 7.13
N GLY A 20 -9.42 -9.28 8.43
CA GLY A 20 -9.75 -10.60 8.97
C GLY A 20 -8.86 -11.72 8.43
N LEU A 21 -7.61 -11.40 8.08
CA LEU A 21 -6.64 -12.36 7.58
C LEU A 21 -5.91 -13.05 8.74
N PRO A 22 -5.48 -14.31 8.58
CA PRO A 22 -4.75 -15.03 9.62
C PRO A 22 -3.37 -14.38 9.87
N ASP A 23 -3.07 -14.12 11.14
CA ASP A 23 -1.74 -13.68 11.59
C ASP A 23 -0.86 -14.90 11.89
N GLU A 24 -0.43 -15.57 10.82
CA GLU A 24 0.51 -16.68 10.89
C GLU A 24 1.96 -16.14 10.89
N PRO A 25 2.73 -16.33 11.97
CA PRO A 25 4.07 -15.76 12.10
C PRO A 25 5.03 -16.15 10.96
N ALA A 26 4.85 -17.35 10.40
CA ALA A 26 5.65 -17.83 9.28
C ALA A 26 5.48 -16.98 7.99
N TYR A 27 4.36 -16.28 7.83
CA TYR A 27 4.10 -15.43 6.66
C TYR A 27 4.62 -14.01 6.81
N ARG A 28 4.87 -13.55 8.05
CA ARG A 28 5.26 -12.16 8.35
C ARG A 28 6.47 -11.68 7.52
N PRO A 29 7.58 -12.45 7.39
CA PRO A 29 8.73 -11.97 6.60
C PRO A 29 8.38 -11.74 5.13
N GLY A 30 7.52 -12.62 4.57
CA GLY A 30 7.04 -12.49 3.20
C GLY A 30 6.15 -11.27 3.01
N ILE A 31 5.20 -11.04 3.93
CA ILE A 31 4.29 -9.89 3.88
C ILE A 31 5.09 -8.58 3.92
N VAL A 32 6.02 -8.45 4.86
CA VAL A 32 6.87 -7.26 5.02
C VAL A 32 7.70 -7.00 3.76
N ALA A 33 8.34 -8.03 3.20
CA ALA A 33 9.13 -7.90 1.98
C ALA A 33 8.29 -7.37 0.79
N HIS A 34 7.07 -7.88 0.61
CA HIS A 34 6.17 -7.43 -0.45
C HIS A 34 5.62 -6.02 -0.22
N LEU A 35 5.35 -5.63 1.03
CA LEU A 35 4.95 -4.25 1.36
C LEU A 35 6.06 -3.24 1.04
N VAL A 36 7.31 -3.57 1.36
CA VAL A 36 8.48 -2.74 1.01
C VAL A 36 8.62 -2.61 -0.51
N ALA A 37 8.48 -3.70 -1.26
CA ALA A 37 8.54 -3.69 -2.72
C ALA A 37 7.40 -2.84 -3.32
N ALA A 38 6.17 -3.02 -2.83
CA ALA A 38 5.01 -2.27 -3.27
C ALA A 38 5.17 -0.76 -3.02
N ARG A 39 5.72 -0.36 -1.86
CA ARG A 39 6.06 1.04 -1.59
C ARG A 39 7.04 1.60 -2.61
N GLY A 40 8.08 0.84 -2.98
CA GLY A 40 9.04 1.28 -3.98
C GLY A 40 8.39 1.58 -5.33
N ILE A 41 7.46 0.72 -5.76
CA ILE A 41 6.69 0.93 -7.00
C ILE A 41 5.78 2.15 -6.85
N ALA A 42 5.04 2.24 -5.75
CA ALA A 42 4.12 3.34 -5.49
C ALA A 42 4.83 4.70 -5.43
N ALA A 43 6.05 4.77 -4.90
CA ALA A 43 6.83 6.01 -4.84
C ALA A 43 7.09 6.60 -6.23
N GLY A 44 7.34 5.76 -7.23
CA GLY A 44 7.49 6.21 -8.62
C GLY A 44 6.19 6.74 -9.21
N LEU A 45 5.07 6.06 -8.94
CA LEU A 45 3.74 6.47 -9.43
C LEU A 45 3.28 7.79 -8.78
N LEU A 46 3.46 7.94 -7.46
CA LEU A 46 3.07 9.13 -6.69
C LEU A 46 3.91 10.37 -7.02
N ALA A 47 5.08 10.19 -7.63
CA ALA A 47 5.92 11.30 -8.09
C ALA A 47 5.47 11.87 -9.45
N LEU A 48 4.55 11.21 -10.16
CA LEU A 48 4.02 11.72 -11.42
C LEU A 48 3.07 12.91 -11.15
N PRO A 49 3.15 13.99 -11.94
CA PRO A 49 2.17 15.06 -11.86
C PRO A 49 0.79 14.54 -12.30
N LEU A 50 -0.26 14.88 -11.55
CA LEU A 50 -1.63 14.54 -11.87
C LEU A 50 -2.48 15.81 -11.84
N GLU A 51 -3.17 16.07 -12.94
CA GLU A 51 -4.14 17.18 -13.04
C GLU A 51 -5.44 16.80 -12.33
N ASP A 52 -6.15 17.79 -11.78
CA ASP A 52 -7.41 17.55 -11.04
C ASP A 52 -8.50 16.99 -11.97
N GLU A 53 -8.44 17.31 -13.27
CA GLU A 53 -9.35 16.82 -14.30
C GLU A 53 -8.99 15.42 -14.83
N ALA A 54 -7.87 14.83 -14.38
CA ALA A 54 -7.47 13.50 -14.82
C ALA A 54 -8.45 12.43 -14.31
N GLU A 55 -9.13 11.77 -15.24
CA GLU A 55 -10.08 10.71 -14.90
C GLU A 55 -9.39 9.34 -14.68
N PRO A 56 -9.89 8.51 -13.73
CA PRO A 56 -9.38 7.16 -13.55
C PRO A 56 -9.76 6.26 -14.72
N ALA A 57 -8.85 5.36 -15.10
CA ALA A 57 -9.16 4.32 -16.07
C ALA A 57 -9.69 3.06 -15.37
N PRO A 58 -10.68 2.33 -15.94
CA PRO A 58 -11.68 2.75 -16.93
C PRO A 58 -12.85 3.55 -16.31
N VAL A 59 -13.57 4.32 -17.13
CA VAL A 59 -14.77 5.08 -16.72
C VAL A 59 -16.04 4.29 -17.07
N PHE A 60 -17.01 4.25 -16.14
CA PHE A 60 -18.30 3.62 -16.36
C PHE A 60 -19.05 4.23 -17.55
N LYS A 61 -19.60 3.39 -18.42
CA LYS A 61 -20.52 3.78 -19.50
C LYS A 61 -21.85 3.03 -19.29
N PRO A 62 -22.98 3.75 -19.17
CA PRO A 62 -24.29 3.15 -18.93
C PRO A 62 -24.79 2.30 -20.10
#